data_AF-A0A349MJE1-F1
#
_entry.id   AF-A0A349MJE1-F1
#
_cell.length_a   1.000
_cell.length_b   1.000
_cell.length_c   1.000
_cell.angle_alpha   90.00
_cell.angle_beta   90.00
_cell.angle_gamma   90.00
#
_symmetry.space_group_name_H-M   'P 1'
#
loop_
_entity.id
_entity.type
_entity.pdbx_description
1 polymer ?
#
loop_
_entity_poly.entity_id
_entity_poly.type
_entity_poly.pdbx_seq_one_letter_code
_entity_poly.pdbx_strand_id
1 'polypeptide(L)'
;MEKIGIVRIIIEEKQDHCYCISSKDMPGLYLAGENVEKLLHDIPGSIELLFELNHGMKVRVGKVVPGDEMVKNTPQTLDRLMWAFTVMES
;
A
#
# COMPACT_ATOMS: atom_id res chain seq x y z
N MET A 1 0.22 18.43 16.09
CA MET A 1 -1.08 18.10 15.46
C MET A 1 -0.81 16.91 14.58
N GLU A 2 -1.33 15.73 14.92
CA GLU A 2 -1.00 14.49 14.17
C GLU A 2 -1.41 14.64 12.71
N LYS A 3 -0.43 14.60 11.80
CA LYS A 3 -0.71 14.60 10.36
C LYS A 3 -1.01 13.16 9.94
N ILE A 4 -2.27 12.93 9.59
CA ILE A 4 -2.72 11.66 8.99
C ILE A 4 -2.59 11.80 7.48
N GLY A 5 -1.86 10.87 6.85
CA GLY A 5 -1.79 10.71 5.41
C GLY A 5 -2.47 9.41 4.96
N ILE A 6 -2.76 9.32 3.66
CA ILE A 6 -3.35 8.13 3.04
C ILE A 6 -2.48 7.70 1.87
N VAL A 7 -2.20 6.40 1.78
CA VAL A 7 -1.57 5.77 0.61
C VAL A 7 -2.58 4.84 -0.03
N ARG A 8 -2.90 5.08 -1.31
CA ARG A 8 -3.73 4.18 -2.12
C ARG A 8 -2.88 3.08 -2.71
N ILE A 9 -3.34 1.85 -2.52
CA ILE A 9 -2.71 0.63 -2.97
C ILE A 9 -3.52 0.04 -4.11
N ILE A 10 -2.81 -0.40 -5.14
CA ILE A 10 -3.35 -1.11 -6.30
C ILE A 10 -2.87 -2.55 -6.21
N ILE A 11 -3.80 -3.50 -6.26
CA ILE A 11 -3.51 -4.93 -6.32
C ILE A 11 -3.88 -5.44 -7.71
N GLU A 12 -2.90 -6.04 -8.37
CA GLU A 12 -3.07 -6.64 -9.69
C GLU A 12 -2.76 -8.13 -9.63
N GLU A 13 -3.65 -8.97 -10.17
CA GLU A 13 -3.33 -10.37 -10.45
C GLU A 13 -2.64 -10.46 -11.82
N LYS A 14 -1.51 -11.14 -11.85
CA LYS A 14 -0.76 -11.52 -13.04
C LYS A 14 -1.06 -12.97 -13.39
N GLN A 15 -0.52 -13.42 -14.51
CA GLN A 15 -0.61 -14.84 -14.90
C GLN A 15 -0.02 -15.73 -13.80
N ASP A 16 -0.52 -16.97 -13.71
CA ASP A 16 -0.06 -17.99 -12.76
C ASP A 16 -0.26 -17.65 -11.27
N HIS A 17 -1.33 -16.89 -10.93
CA HIS A 17 -1.66 -16.50 -9.55
C HIS A 17 -0.56 -15.71 -8.83
N CYS A 18 0.29 -15.02 -9.58
CA CYS A 18 1.22 -14.06 -9.02
C CYS A 18 0.52 -12.70 -8.85
N TYR A 19 0.60 -12.11 -7.67
CA TYR A 19 0.02 -10.81 -7.37
C TYR A 19 1.09 -9.74 -7.34
N CYS A 20 0.74 -8.53 -7.77
CA CYS A 20 1.58 -7.35 -7.65
C CYS A 20 0.83 -6.26 -6.87
N ILE A 21 1.51 -5.68 -5.89
CA ILE A 21 1.01 -4.57 -5.08
C ILE A 21 1.85 -3.35 -5.38
N SER A 22 1.20 -2.25 -5.74
CA SER A 22 1.89 -0.99 -6.04
C SER A 22 1.10 0.24 -5.58
N SER A 23 1.72 1.41 -5.60
CA SER A 23 1.05 2.68 -5.30
C SER A 23 1.47 3.80 -6.25
N LYS A 24 0.49 4.61 -6.68
CA LYS A 24 0.76 5.89 -7.35
C LYS A 24 1.12 7.00 -6.37
N ASP A 25 0.64 6.90 -5.13
CA ASP A 25 0.89 7.88 -4.08
C ASP A 25 2.30 7.70 -3.49
N MET A 26 2.85 6.49 -3.60
CA MET A 26 4.18 6.14 -3.14
C MET A 26 4.98 5.42 -4.24
N PRO A 27 5.64 6.18 -5.14
CA PRO A 27 6.59 5.63 -6.09
C PRO A 27 7.70 4.84 -5.35
N GLY A 28 7.97 3.62 -5.80
CA GLY A 28 8.92 2.72 -5.15
C GLY A 28 8.27 1.62 -4.29
N LEU A 29 6.99 1.74 -3.95
CA LEU A 29 6.24 0.63 -3.36
C LEU A 29 5.88 -0.38 -4.44
N TYR A 30 6.55 -1.53 -4.41
CA TYR A 30 6.29 -2.67 -5.29
C TYR A 30 6.54 -3.98 -4.54
N LEU A 31 5.49 -4.77 -4.33
CA LEU A 31 5.57 -6.12 -3.76
C LEU A 31 5.01 -7.12 -4.77
N ALA A 32 5.66 -8.28 -4.92
CA ALA A 32 5.18 -9.33 -5.82
C ALA A 32 5.33 -10.72 -5.20
N GLY A 33 4.37 -11.60 -5.47
CA GLY A 33 4.39 -12.98 -4.97
C GLY A 33 3.06 -13.69 -5.13
N GLU A 34 3.06 -14.99 -4.87
CA GLU A 34 1.89 -15.87 -5.08
C GLU A 34 0.85 -15.80 -3.94
N ASN A 35 1.25 -15.34 -2.75
CA ASN A 35 0.37 -15.28 -1.58
C ASN A 35 -0.05 -13.83 -1.31
N VAL A 36 -1.25 -13.46 -1.77
CA VAL A 36 -1.81 -12.12 -1.58
C VAL A 36 -1.96 -11.73 -0.10
N GLU A 37 -2.32 -12.65 0.79
CA GLU A 37 -2.48 -12.36 2.22
C GLU A 37 -1.15 -11.96 2.87
N LYS A 38 -0.07 -12.67 2.50
CA LYS A 38 1.29 -12.31 2.93
C LYS A 38 1.68 -10.94 2.39
N LEU A 39 1.44 -10.67 1.11
CA LEU A 39 1.75 -9.37 0.52
C LEU A 39 0.98 -8.24 1.23
N LEU A 40 -0.30 -8.46 1.54
CA LEU A 40 -1.13 -7.51 2.31
C LEU A 40 -0.58 -7.27 3.72
N HIS A 41 -0.11 -8.32 4.39
CA HIS A 41 0.53 -8.23 5.70
C HIS A 41 1.83 -7.40 5.65
N ASP A 42 2.58 -7.46 4.55
CA ASP A 42 3.87 -6.80 4.40
C ASP A 42 3.75 -5.31 3.96
N ILE A 43 2.57 -4.85 3.54
CA ILE A 43 2.32 -3.46 3.12
C ILE A 43 2.71 -2.43 4.19
N PRO A 44 2.25 -2.52 5.46
CA PRO A 44 2.53 -1.49 6.45
C PRO A 44 4.03 -1.29 6.67
N GLY A 45 4.78 -2.38 6.87
CA GLY A 45 6.23 -2.31 7.06
C GLY A 45 6.96 -1.79 5.83
N SER A 46 6.47 -2.10 4.63
CA SER A 46 7.04 -1.60 3.38
C SER A 46 6.83 -0.09 3.21
N ILE A 47 5.65 0.42 3.55
CA ILE A 47 5.33 1.86 3.54
C ILE A 47 6.19 2.60 4.58
N GLU A 48 6.30 2.07 5.80
CA GLU A 48 7.11 2.65 6.87
C GLU A 48 8.59 2.75 6.45
N LEU A 49 9.15 1.66 5.93
CA LEU A 49 10.52 1.61 5.44
C LEU A 49 10.76 2.62 4.31
N LEU A 50 9.86 2.72 3.34
CA LEU A 50 10.01 3.65 2.23
C LEU A 50 9.95 5.13 2.67
N PHE A 51 9.10 5.48 3.63
CA PHE A 51 9.10 6.83 4.20
C PHE A 51 10.42 7.16 4.91
N GLU A 52 10.98 6.20 5.65
CA GLU A 52 12.27 6.39 6.33
C GLU A 52 13.40 6.55 5.32
N LEU A 53 13.47 5.68 4.30
CA LEU A 53 14.54 5.72 3.29
C LEU A 53 14.46 6.93 2.35
N ASN A 54 13.27 7.30 1.88
CA ASN A 54 13.13 8.34 0.85
C ASN A 54 13.04 9.76 1.44
N HIS A 55 12.57 9.90 2.68
CA HIS A 55 12.27 11.19 3.27
C HIS A 55 12.87 11.41 4.66
N GLY A 56 13.53 10.39 5.24
CA GLY A 56 14.02 10.46 6.62
C GLY A 56 12.90 10.58 7.66
N MET A 57 11.66 10.23 7.28
CA MET A 57 10.49 10.39 8.15
C MET A 57 10.11 9.04 8.76
N LYS A 58 9.94 9.01 10.08
CA LYS A 58 9.33 7.88 10.76
C LYS A 58 7.81 8.04 10.74
N VAL A 59 7.13 7.08 10.17
CA VAL A 59 5.67 7.00 10.18
C VAL A 59 5.23 5.72 10.87
N ARG A 60 3.99 5.69 11.35
CA ARG A 60 3.33 4.46 11.74
C ARG A 60 2.14 4.25 10.83
N VAL A 61 2.12 3.12 10.14
CA VAL A 61 1.01 2.76 9.27
C VAL A 61 -0.04 2.05 10.11
N GLY A 62 -1.25 2.59 10.08
CA GLY A 62 -2.39 2.13 10.85
C GLY A 62 -3.31 1.22 10.06
N LYS A 63 -4.61 1.34 10.37
CA LYS A 63 -5.65 0.48 9.80
C LYS A 63 -5.82 0.70 8.30
N VAL A 64 -6.19 -0.37 7.62
CA VAL A 64 -6.82 -0.30 6.29
C VAL A 64 -8.11 0.50 6.43
N VAL A 65 -8.27 1.54 5.64
CA VAL A 65 -9.51 2.30 5.54
C VAL A 65 -10.25 1.88 4.26
N PRO A 66 -11.60 1.76 4.30
CA PRO A 66 -12.36 1.43 3.09
C PRO A 66 -12.07 2.43 1.99
N GLY A 67 -11.65 1.94 0.82
CA GLY A 67 -11.52 2.75 -0.39
C GLY A 67 -12.91 3.09 -0.94
N ASP A 68 -13.19 4.36 -1.15
CA ASP A 68 -14.31 4.75 -2.00
C ASP A 68 -13.95 4.34 -3.45
N GLU A 69 -14.74 3.42 -4.00
CA GLU A 69 -14.72 2.90 -5.38
C GLU A 69 -13.76 1.73 -5.72
N MET A 70 -14.35 0.53 -5.78
CA MET A 70 -13.87 -0.57 -6.63
C MET A 70 -14.05 -0.18 -8.11
N VAL A 71 -13.02 0.39 -8.72
CA VAL A 71 -13.03 0.62 -10.17
C VAL A 71 -12.69 -0.69 -10.89
N LYS A 72 -13.71 -1.49 -11.23
CA LYS A 72 -13.61 -2.72 -12.06
C LYS A 72 -13.29 -2.41 -13.54
N ASN A 73 -12.37 -1.50 -13.84
CA ASN A 73 -12.13 -1.08 -15.22
C ASN A 73 -11.05 -1.87 -15.96
N THR A 74 -10.48 -2.93 -15.36
CA THR A 74 -9.54 -3.83 -16.03
C THR A 74 -9.67 -5.26 -15.48
N PRO A 75 -9.59 -6.32 -16.32
CA PRO A 75 -9.73 -7.71 -15.90
C PRO A 75 -8.73 -8.19 -14.84
N GLN A 76 -7.68 -7.41 -14.56
CA GLN A 76 -6.54 -7.80 -13.71
C GLN A 76 -6.43 -7.00 -12.41
N THR A 77 -7.25 -5.97 -12.19
CA THR A 77 -7.19 -5.18 -10.94
C THR A 77 -8.23 -5.72 -9.98
N LEU A 78 -7.76 -6.40 -8.93
CA LEU A 78 -8.63 -7.06 -7.97
C LEU A 78 -9.25 -6.04 -7.01
N ASP A 79 -8.42 -5.16 -6.44
CA ASP A 79 -8.87 -4.20 -5.44
C ASP A 79 -8.01 -2.93 -5.40
N ARG A 80 -8.65 -1.84 -4.94
CA ARG A 80 -7.97 -0.62 -4.50
C ARG A 80 -8.21 -0.46 -3.01
N LEU A 81 -7.16 -0.62 -2.23
CA LEU A 81 -7.19 -0.49 -0.78
C LEU A 81 -6.48 0.79 -0.36
N MET A 82 -6.80 1.31 0.83
CA MET A 82 -6.18 2.51 1.35
C MET A 82 -5.59 2.24 2.72
N TRP A 83 -4.33 2.63 2.94
CA TRP A 83 -3.70 2.60 4.25
C TRP A 83 -3.53 4.02 4.77
N ALA A 84 -4.03 4.24 5.99
CA ALA A 84 -3.77 5.47 6.72
C ALA A 84 -2.44 5.36 7.47
N PHE A 85 -1.69 6.45 7.54
CA PHE A 85 -0.47 6.52 8.35
C PHE A 85 -0.40 7.83 9.12
N THR A 86 0.29 7.80 10.25
CA THR A 86 0.57 8.98 11.06
C THR A 86 2.07 9.25 11.06
N VAL A 87 2.47 10.50 10.82
CA VAL A 87 3.87 10.92 10.96
C VAL A 87 4.21 10.99 12.45
N MET A 88 5.28 10.31 12.87
CA MET A 88 5.80 10.42 14.22
C MET A 88 6.74 11.62 14.28
N GLU A 89 6.34 12.68 14.97
CA GLU A 89 7.24 13.82 15.23
C GLU A 89 8.44 13.32 16.06
N SER A 90 9.64 13.67 15.62
CA SER A 90 10.92 13.40 16.32
C SER A 90 11.16 14.38 17.44
#